data_AF-A0A7C3X328-F1
#
_entry.id   AF-A0A7C3X328-F1
#
_cell.length_a   1.000
_cell.length_b   1.000
_cell.length_c   1.000
_cell.angle_alpha   90.00
_cell.angle_beta   90.00
_cell.angle_gamma   90.00
#
_symmetry.space_group_name_H-M   'P 1'
#
loop_
_entity.id
_entity.type
_entity.pdbx_description
1 polymer ?
#
loop_
_entity_poly.entity_id
_entity_poly.type
_entity_poly.pdbx_seq_one_letter_code
_entity_poly.pdbx_strand_id
1 'polypeptide(L)'
;MRAFLFLSADFLRANLRQALTILVWILSVGLVLSSATALWALPLYPAPKETQPHRLFFLTLSPLLSEAEITKLGWTIWSWPEIAWVSFRFPGENDPEPFQERTLVVELAPTAAREEVAQKLGKLPGVTKVTAYERVLTPPPVPSLARIAAIAAFVLSLGFCLFFGVRAAAKSQKLWREESALLRDSRLPPL
;
A
#
# COMPACT_ATOMS: atom_id res chain seq x y z
N MET A 1 48.44 15.72 31.44
CA MET A 1 47.05 15.63 31.94
C MET A 1 46.27 16.95 31.91
N ARG A 2 46.77 18.07 32.47
CA ARG A 2 46.04 19.35 32.49
C ARG A 2 45.73 19.95 31.09
N ALA A 3 46.67 19.85 30.15
CA ALA A 3 46.47 20.33 28.78
C ALA A 3 45.40 19.55 28.01
N PHE A 4 45.37 18.22 28.17
CA PHE A 4 44.34 17.35 27.58
C PHE A 4 42.94 17.66 28.11
N LEU A 5 42.80 17.90 29.41
CA LEU A 5 41.52 18.30 30.02
C LEU A 5 41.06 19.68 29.56
N PHE A 6 41.99 20.62 29.37
CA PHE A 6 41.69 21.94 28.83
C PHE A 6 41.21 21.88 27.38
N LEU A 7 41.93 21.14 26.51
CA LEU A 7 41.53 20.91 25.12
C LEU A 7 40.18 20.20 25.01
N SER A 8 39.98 19.14 25.81
CA SER A 8 38.70 18.43 25.86
C SER A 8 37.55 19.35 26.27
N ALA A 9 37.77 20.20 27.27
CA ALA A 9 36.77 21.13 27.77
C ALA A 9 36.46 22.25 26.76
N ASP A 10 37.48 22.78 26.07
CA ASP A 10 37.30 23.84 25.08
C ASP A 10 36.64 23.29 23.80
N PHE A 11 37.01 22.08 23.38
CA PHE A 11 36.34 21.34 22.31
C PHE A 11 34.87 21.04 22.64
N LEU A 12 34.57 20.67 23.90
CA LEU A 12 33.19 20.48 24.37
C LEU A 12 32.41 21.81 24.31
N ARG A 13 33.05 22.91 24.73
CA ARG A 13 32.46 24.26 24.73
C ARG A 13 32.23 24.80 23.31
N ALA A 14 33.12 24.48 22.38
CA ALA A 14 32.99 24.78 20.96
C ALA A 14 31.88 23.95 20.30
N ASN A 15 31.72 22.67 20.69
CA ASN A 15 30.60 21.84 20.25
C ASN A 15 29.26 22.27 20.85
N LEU A 16 29.23 22.84 22.06
CA LEU A 16 28.04 23.46 22.66
C LEU A 16 27.48 24.62 21.81
N ARG A 17 28.33 25.35 21.07
CA ARG A 17 27.88 26.35 20.08
C ARG A 17 27.20 25.72 18.87
N GLN A 18 27.40 24.42 18.65
CA GLN A 18 26.73 23.62 17.61
C GLN A 18 25.59 22.75 18.19
N ALA A 19 25.23 22.93 19.47
CA ALA A 19 24.24 22.12 20.17
C ALA A 19 22.92 21.98 19.39
N LEU A 20 22.47 23.04 18.72
CA LEU A 20 21.25 23.00 17.91
C LEU A 20 21.38 22.04 16.72
N THR A 21 22.52 22.01 16.04
CA THR A 21 22.75 21.09 14.91
C THR A 21 22.86 19.65 15.39
N ILE A 22 23.52 19.43 16.52
CA ILE A 22 23.67 18.11 17.15
C ILE A 22 22.31 17.60 17.64
N LEU A 23 21.50 18.46 18.26
CA LEU A 23 20.16 18.13 18.75
C LEU A 23 19.22 17.78 17.59
N VAL A 24 19.23 18.56 16.50
CA VAL A 24 18.46 18.24 15.28
C VAL A 24 18.91 16.91 14.67
N TRP A 25 20.22 16.62 14.70
CA TRP A 25 20.74 15.32 14.24
C TRP A 25 20.25 14.16 15.11
N ILE A 26 20.34 14.28 16.44
CA ILE A 26 19.85 13.27 17.39
C ILE A 26 18.34 13.02 17.20
N LEU A 27 17.55 14.10 17.05
CA LEU A 27 16.11 13.98 16.78
C LEU A 27 15.85 13.26 15.45
N SER A 28 16.65 13.56 14.42
CA SER A 28 16.54 12.88 13.11
C SER A 28 16.84 11.39 13.24
N VAL A 29 17.87 11.00 14.00
CA VAL A 29 18.18 9.60 14.30
C VAL A 29 17.02 8.92 15.03
N GLY A 30 16.47 9.58 16.05
CA GLY A 30 15.30 9.08 16.78
C GLY A 30 14.12 8.84 15.84
N LEU A 31 13.85 9.77 14.93
CA LEU A 31 12.74 9.67 13.98
C LEU A 31 12.94 8.55 12.96
N VAL A 32 14.17 8.31 12.50
CA VAL A 32 14.53 7.15 11.66
C VAL A 32 14.24 5.85 12.40
N LEU A 33 14.70 5.74 13.65
CA LEU A 33 14.50 4.54 14.46
C LEU A 33 13.01 4.28 14.71
N SER A 34 12.25 5.29 15.13
CA SER A 34 10.80 5.18 15.33
C SER A 34 10.07 4.80 14.04
N SER A 35 10.46 5.36 12.89
CA SER A 35 9.86 5.02 11.59
C SER A 35 10.18 3.57 11.18
N ALA A 36 11.40 3.10 11.43
CA ALA A 36 11.78 1.71 11.20
C ALA A 36 10.99 0.74 12.10
N THR A 37 10.82 1.09 13.39
CA THR A 37 9.99 0.30 14.32
C THR A 37 8.52 0.28 13.87
N ALA A 38 7.99 1.41 13.41
CA ALA A 38 6.63 1.49 12.87
C ALA A 38 6.47 0.62 11.62
N LEU A 39 7.44 0.61 10.70
CA LEU A 39 7.42 -0.25 9.52
C LEU A 39 7.46 -1.74 9.86
N TRP A 40 8.15 -2.11 10.94
CA TRP A 40 8.20 -3.48 11.42
C TRP A 40 6.89 -3.93 12.07
N ALA A 41 6.23 -3.03 12.82
CA ALA A 41 4.96 -3.30 13.47
C ALA A 41 3.75 -3.27 12.51
N LEU A 42 3.83 -2.48 11.44
CA LEU A 42 2.75 -2.36 10.47
C LEU A 42 2.68 -3.61 9.57
N PRO A 43 1.50 -4.22 9.41
CA PRO A 43 1.34 -5.35 8.50
C PRO A 43 1.65 -4.92 7.06
N LEU A 44 2.17 -5.86 6.24
CA LEU A 44 2.49 -5.60 4.83
C LEU A 44 1.25 -5.17 4.05
N TYR A 45 0.12 -5.78 4.39
CA TYR A 45 -1.16 -5.56 3.78
C TYR A 45 -2.21 -5.37 4.87
N PRO A 46 -3.24 -4.54 4.63
CA PRO A 46 -4.38 -4.48 5.54
C PRO A 46 -4.96 -5.89 5.73
N ALA A 47 -5.49 -6.16 6.93
CA ALA A 47 -6.24 -7.38 7.17
C ALA A 47 -7.31 -7.52 6.06
N PRO A 48 -7.54 -8.74 5.54
CA PRO A 48 -8.58 -8.95 4.54
C PRO A 48 -9.89 -8.40 5.13
N LYS A 49 -10.39 -7.29 4.57
CA LYS A 49 -11.77 -6.88 4.83
C LYS A 49 -12.61 -8.06 4.39
N GLU A 50 -13.59 -8.44 5.21
CA GLU A 50 -14.57 -9.47 4.87
C GLU A 50 -15.02 -9.25 3.43
N THR A 51 -14.51 -10.12 2.56
CA THR A 51 -14.70 -10.00 1.14
C THR A 51 -16.16 -10.33 0.90
N GLN A 52 -16.95 -9.36 0.45
CA GLN A 52 -18.34 -9.66 0.09
C GLN A 52 -18.31 -10.71 -1.03
N PRO A 53 -19.01 -11.85 -0.88
CA PRO A 53 -19.04 -12.86 -1.92
C PRO A 53 -19.73 -12.25 -3.14
N HIS A 54 -19.03 -12.21 -4.28
CA HIS A 54 -19.63 -11.90 -5.55
C HIS A 54 -20.45 -13.12 -5.97
N ARG A 55 -21.76 -12.96 -5.92
CA ARG A 55 -22.71 -14.01 -6.30
C ARG A 55 -23.10 -13.78 -7.76
N LEU A 56 -22.67 -14.72 -8.60
CA LEU A 56 -22.85 -14.69 -10.04
C LEU A 56 -23.81 -15.82 -10.46
N PHE A 57 -24.66 -15.54 -11.43
CA PHE A 57 -25.42 -16.55 -12.15
C PHE A 57 -24.96 -16.59 -13.60
N PHE A 58 -24.68 -17.78 -14.09
CA PHE A 58 -24.47 -18.04 -15.51
C PHE A 58 -25.76 -18.57 -16.11
N LEU A 59 -26.33 -17.79 -17.02
CA LEU A 59 -27.52 -18.16 -17.79
C LEU A 59 -27.09 -18.63 -19.16
N THR A 60 -27.16 -19.93 -19.39
CA THR A 60 -26.97 -20.49 -20.72
C THR A 60 -28.21 -20.16 -21.55
N LEU A 61 -27.99 -19.57 -22.73
CA LEU A 61 -29.06 -19.12 -23.61
C LEU A 61 -29.30 -20.13 -24.73
N SER A 62 -30.54 -20.27 -25.17
CA SER A 62 -30.90 -21.10 -26.32
C SER A 62 -30.20 -20.61 -27.60
N PRO A 63 -29.65 -21.52 -28.43
CA PRO A 63 -29.01 -21.15 -29.69
C PRO A 63 -29.98 -20.56 -30.71
N LEU A 64 -31.29 -20.72 -30.50
CA LEU A 64 -32.35 -20.22 -31.38
C LEU A 64 -32.70 -18.74 -31.16
N LEU A 65 -32.19 -18.12 -30.08
CA LEU A 65 -32.43 -16.71 -29.81
C LEU A 65 -31.66 -15.80 -30.78
N SER A 66 -32.36 -14.80 -31.29
CA SER A 66 -31.75 -13.70 -32.04
C SER A 66 -30.98 -12.75 -31.12
N GLU A 67 -30.01 -12.02 -31.66
CA GLU A 67 -29.23 -11.03 -30.89
C GLU A 67 -30.10 -9.93 -30.27
N ALA A 68 -31.18 -9.54 -30.97
CA ALA A 68 -32.14 -8.56 -30.47
C ALA A 68 -32.90 -9.09 -29.24
N GLU A 69 -33.30 -10.36 -29.24
CA GLU A 69 -33.96 -11.00 -28.11
C GLU A 69 -33.02 -11.19 -26.92
N ILE A 70 -31.77 -11.58 -27.18
CA ILE A 70 -30.72 -11.70 -26.16
C ILE A 70 -30.47 -10.34 -25.50
N THR A 71 -30.35 -9.28 -26.31
CA THR A 71 -30.15 -7.91 -25.82
C THR A 71 -31.33 -7.48 -24.96
N LYS A 72 -32.56 -7.68 -25.44
CA LYS A 72 -33.79 -7.36 -24.70
C LYS A 72 -33.87 -8.12 -23.37
N LEU A 73 -33.50 -9.39 -23.36
CA LEU A 73 -33.44 -10.22 -22.16
C LEU A 73 -32.41 -9.67 -21.16
N GLY A 74 -31.22 -9.28 -21.63
CA GLY A 74 -30.21 -8.65 -20.78
C GLY A 74 -30.69 -7.33 -20.16
N TRP A 75 -31.31 -6.44 -20.94
CA TRP A 75 -31.91 -5.19 -20.41
C TRP A 75 -33.03 -5.45 -19.41
N THR A 76 -33.85 -6.48 -19.66
CA THR A 76 -34.94 -6.86 -18.75
C THR A 76 -34.39 -7.29 -17.40
N ILE A 77 -33.38 -8.15 -17.39
CA ILE A 77 -32.74 -8.63 -16.16
C ILE A 77 -32.00 -7.47 -15.46
N TRP A 78 -31.33 -6.60 -16.20
CA TRP A 78 -30.62 -5.45 -15.63
C TRP A 78 -31.55 -4.45 -14.96
N SER A 79 -32.81 -4.38 -15.37
CA SER A 79 -33.81 -3.51 -14.75
C SER A 79 -34.30 -3.99 -13.37
N TRP A 80 -33.94 -5.20 -12.94
CA TRP A 80 -34.37 -5.76 -11.66
C TRP A 80 -33.56 -5.17 -10.50
N PRO A 81 -34.20 -4.76 -9.39
CA PRO A 81 -33.50 -4.17 -8.24
C PRO A 81 -32.57 -5.17 -7.54
N GLU A 82 -32.79 -6.47 -7.72
CA GLU A 82 -31.95 -7.53 -7.14
C GLU A 82 -30.65 -7.76 -7.92
N ILE A 83 -30.47 -7.12 -9.08
CA ILE A 83 -29.35 -7.33 -9.98
C ILE A 83 -28.42 -6.11 -9.95
N ALA A 84 -27.14 -6.34 -9.68
CA ALA A 84 -26.12 -5.30 -9.66
C ALA A 84 -25.53 -5.08 -11.06
N TRP A 85 -25.30 -6.15 -11.81
CA TRP A 85 -24.65 -6.10 -13.11
C TRP A 85 -25.10 -7.23 -14.03
N VAL A 86 -25.08 -6.98 -15.33
CA VAL A 86 -25.33 -7.99 -16.37
C VAL A 86 -24.26 -7.86 -17.43
N SER A 87 -23.64 -8.98 -17.81
CA SER A 87 -22.63 -9.04 -18.87
C SER A 87 -22.90 -10.17 -19.84
N PHE A 88 -22.63 -9.94 -21.11
CA PHE A 88 -22.66 -10.98 -22.14
C PHE A 88 -21.29 -11.67 -22.23
N ARG A 89 -21.31 -12.98 -22.43
CA ARG A 89 -20.13 -13.82 -22.70
C ARG A 89 -20.38 -14.66 -23.94
N PHE A 90 -19.41 -14.64 -24.85
CA PHE A 90 -19.46 -15.40 -26.09
C PHE A 90 -18.66 -16.71 -25.97
N PRO A 91 -18.98 -17.71 -26.81
CA PRO A 91 -18.21 -18.95 -26.87
C PRO A 91 -16.72 -18.67 -27.12
N GLY A 92 -15.84 -19.29 -26.33
CA GLY A 92 -14.39 -19.12 -26.42
C GLY A 92 -13.79 -18.09 -25.46
N GLU A 93 -14.61 -17.37 -24.68
CA GLU A 93 -14.13 -16.57 -23.56
C GLU A 93 -13.79 -17.47 -22.35
N ASN A 94 -12.67 -17.15 -21.67
CA ASN A 94 -12.10 -17.96 -20.60
C ASN A 94 -12.22 -17.35 -19.19
N ASP A 95 -12.87 -16.20 -19.03
CA ASP A 95 -12.98 -15.48 -17.76
C ASP A 95 -14.45 -15.13 -17.44
N PRO A 96 -15.03 -15.56 -16.30
CA PRO A 96 -14.43 -16.29 -15.17
C PRO A 96 -14.31 -17.81 -15.33
N GLU A 97 -15.01 -18.41 -16.29
CA GLU A 97 -14.94 -19.83 -16.65
C GLU A 97 -14.98 -19.97 -18.18
N PRO A 98 -14.48 -21.08 -18.76
CA PRO A 98 -14.60 -21.31 -20.19
C PRO A 98 -16.07 -21.54 -20.59
N PHE A 99 -16.59 -20.70 -21.48
CA PHE A 99 -17.95 -20.83 -22.01
C PHE A 99 -17.94 -21.49 -23.39
N GLN A 100 -18.70 -22.58 -23.55
CA GLN A 100 -18.90 -23.23 -24.85
C GLN A 100 -20.15 -22.71 -25.58
N GLU A 101 -21.07 -22.09 -24.85
CA GLU A 101 -22.35 -21.60 -25.34
C GLU A 101 -22.54 -20.12 -24.99
N ARG A 102 -23.45 -19.44 -25.70
CA ARG A 102 -23.78 -18.03 -25.43
C ARG A 102 -24.33 -17.93 -24.01
N THR A 103 -23.67 -17.14 -23.16
CA THR A 103 -23.96 -17.09 -21.73
C THR A 103 -24.16 -15.66 -21.28
N LEU A 104 -25.21 -15.42 -20.48
CA LEU A 104 -25.39 -14.18 -19.74
C LEU A 104 -24.84 -14.36 -18.32
N VAL A 105 -23.92 -13.50 -17.91
CA VAL A 105 -23.42 -13.43 -16.54
C VAL A 105 -24.21 -12.37 -15.80
N VAL A 106 -24.84 -12.74 -14.69
CA VAL A 106 -25.66 -11.86 -13.88
C VAL A 106 -25.07 -11.80 -12.48
N GLU A 107 -24.79 -10.59 -12.01
CA GLU A 107 -24.32 -10.36 -10.65
C GLU A 107 -25.49 -9.90 -9.77
N LEU A 108 -25.66 -10.57 -8.64
CA LEU A 108 -26.67 -10.20 -7.65
C LEU A 108 -26.23 -9.00 -6.81
N ALA A 109 -27.18 -8.17 -6.42
CA ALA A 109 -26.99 -7.21 -5.35
C ALA A 109 -26.71 -7.94 -4.01
N PRO A 110 -25.89 -7.36 -3.10
CA PRO A 110 -25.50 -8.01 -1.84
C PRO A 110 -26.68 -8.44 -0.96
N THR A 111 -27.80 -7.72 -1.02
CA THR A 111 -29.01 -7.95 -0.22
C THR A 111 -30.02 -8.88 -0.88
N ALA A 112 -29.76 -9.36 -2.11
CA ALA A 112 -30.72 -10.15 -2.87
C ALA A 112 -30.80 -11.62 -2.38
N ALA A 113 -32.02 -12.15 -2.35
CA ALA A 113 -32.28 -13.56 -2.05
C ALA A 113 -31.90 -14.44 -3.24
N ARG A 114 -30.79 -15.18 -3.11
CA ARG A 114 -30.22 -16.02 -4.17
C ARG A 114 -31.24 -17.00 -4.77
N GLU A 115 -31.96 -17.72 -3.92
CA GLU A 115 -32.88 -18.78 -4.36
C GLU A 115 -34.07 -18.21 -5.14
N GLU A 116 -34.62 -17.08 -4.69
CA GLU A 116 -35.73 -16.41 -5.36
C GLU A 116 -35.31 -15.90 -6.75
N VAL A 117 -34.13 -15.28 -6.84
CA VAL A 117 -33.60 -14.78 -8.12
C VAL A 117 -33.26 -15.93 -9.06
N ALA A 118 -32.67 -17.03 -8.56
CA ALA A 118 -32.41 -18.22 -9.38
C ALA A 118 -33.69 -18.79 -10.01
N GLN A 119 -34.77 -18.87 -9.22
CA GLN A 119 -36.07 -19.33 -9.71
C GLN A 119 -36.69 -18.37 -10.71
N LYS A 120 -36.58 -17.05 -10.49
CA LYS A 120 -37.04 -16.03 -11.45
C LYS A 120 -36.28 -16.15 -12.78
N LEU A 121 -34.96 -16.29 -12.72
CA LEU A 121 -34.10 -16.42 -13.91
C LEU A 121 -34.38 -17.71 -14.69
N GLY A 122 -34.61 -18.83 -14.00
CA GLY A 122 -34.93 -20.12 -14.64
C GLY A 122 -36.29 -20.17 -15.33
N LYS A 123 -37.19 -19.21 -15.05
CA LYS A 123 -38.50 -19.09 -15.70
C LYS A 123 -38.47 -18.20 -16.95
N LEU A 124 -37.36 -17.55 -17.25
CA LEU A 124 -37.26 -16.64 -18.39
C LEU A 124 -37.25 -17.41 -19.72
N PRO A 125 -38.02 -16.95 -20.72
CA PRO A 125 -38.04 -17.58 -22.03
C PRO A 125 -36.66 -17.48 -22.68
N GLY A 126 -36.15 -18.62 -23.16
CA GLY A 126 -34.86 -18.68 -23.84
C GLY A 126 -33.65 -18.98 -22.93
N VAL A 127 -33.84 -19.06 -21.61
CA VAL A 127 -32.82 -19.57 -20.69
C VAL A 127 -32.91 -21.09 -20.63
N THR A 128 -31.84 -21.80 -20.96
CA THR A 128 -31.78 -23.27 -20.96
C THR A 128 -31.23 -23.83 -19.65
N LYS A 129 -30.30 -23.11 -19.02
CA LYS A 129 -29.65 -23.53 -17.77
C LYS A 129 -29.26 -22.32 -16.94
N VAL A 130 -29.43 -22.44 -15.62
CA VAL A 130 -28.96 -21.45 -14.63
C VAL A 130 -27.93 -22.13 -13.74
N THR A 131 -26.70 -21.63 -13.74
CA THR A 131 -25.63 -22.13 -12.87
C THR A 131 -25.27 -21.05 -11.87
N ALA A 132 -25.32 -21.38 -10.58
CA ALA A 132 -24.99 -20.45 -9.51
C ALA A 132 -23.50 -20.57 -9.18
N TYR A 133 -22.79 -19.45 -9.21
CA TYR A 133 -21.37 -19.37 -8.94
C TYR A 133 -21.11 -18.32 -7.87
N GLU A 134 -20.24 -18.65 -6.92
CA GLU A 134 -19.90 -17.75 -5.83
C GLU A 134 -18.40 -17.57 -5.82
N ARG A 135 -17.96 -16.33 -6.08
CA ARG A 135 -16.56 -15.97 -6.09
C ARG A 135 -16.27 -15.02 -4.95
N VAL A 136 -15.32 -15.40 -4.12
CA VAL A 136 -14.70 -14.47 -3.18
C VAL A 136 -13.60 -13.73 -3.95
N LEU A 137 -13.91 -12.53 -4.45
CA LEU A 137 -12.92 -11.69 -5.10
C LEU A 137 -12.02 -11.05 -4.05
N THR A 138 -10.95 -11.75 -3.64
CA THR A 138 -9.92 -11.12 -2.82
C THR A 138 -9.23 -10.05 -3.67
N PRO A 139 -9.42 -8.74 -3.38
CA PRO A 139 -8.72 -7.71 -4.14
C PRO A 139 -7.20 -7.91 -4.01
N PRO A 140 -6.42 -7.54 -5.04
CA PRO A 140 -4.97 -7.62 -4.94
C PRO A 140 -4.50 -6.85 -3.70
N PRO A 141 -3.59 -7.42 -2.91
CA PRO A 141 -3.21 -6.85 -1.63
C PRO A 141 -2.47 -5.52 -1.88
N VAL A 142 -3.12 -4.39 -1.55
CA VAL A 142 -2.51 -3.06 -1.64
C VAL A 142 -1.90 -2.68 -0.29
N PRO A 143 -0.68 -2.11 -0.25
CA PRO A 143 -0.07 -1.68 1.01
C PRO A 143 -0.93 -0.61 1.68
N SER A 144 -1.02 -0.66 3.01
CA SER A 144 -1.83 0.29 3.78
C SER A 144 -1.29 1.72 3.65
N LEU A 145 -2.17 2.73 3.67
CA LEU A 145 -1.78 4.15 3.67
C LEU A 145 -0.81 4.48 4.81
N ALA A 146 -0.99 3.85 5.97
CA ALA A 146 -0.09 3.98 7.11
C ALA A 146 1.34 3.50 6.79
N ARG A 147 1.48 2.39 6.06
CA ARG A 147 2.78 1.87 5.63
C ARG A 147 3.44 2.80 4.60
N ILE A 148 2.67 3.34 3.67
CA ILE A 148 3.17 4.33 2.69
C ILE A 148 3.71 5.58 3.42
N ALA A 149 2.94 6.12 4.38
CA ALA A 149 3.36 7.26 5.17
C ALA A 149 4.62 6.96 6.01
N ALA A 150 4.71 5.77 6.62
CA ALA A 150 5.87 5.35 7.38
C ALA A 150 7.13 5.21 6.51
N ILE A 151 7.01 4.71 5.27
CA ILE A 151 8.14 4.66 4.31
C ILE A 151 8.58 6.08 3.96
N ALA A 152 7.64 6.98 3.64
CA ALA A 152 7.98 8.37 3.32
C ALA A 152 8.69 9.08 4.48
N ALA A 153 8.18 8.90 5.70
CA ALA A 153 8.80 9.44 6.92
C ALA A 153 10.22 8.86 7.14
N PHE A 154 10.41 7.56 6.91
CA PHE A 154 11.71 6.91 7.02
C PHE A 154 12.72 7.48 6.01
N VAL A 155 12.34 7.61 4.73
CA VAL A 155 13.22 8.14 3.68
C VAL A 155 13.63 9.59 3.97
N LEU A 156 12.67 10.44 4.34
CA LEU A 156 12.94 11.84 4.65
C LEU A 156 13.84 11.97 5.89
N SER A 157 13.52 11.26 6.97
CA SER A 157 14.31 11.29 8.21
C SER A 157 15.72 10.77 8.01
N LEU A 158 15.91 9.74 7.18
CA LEU A 158 17.24 9.23 6.83
C LEU A 158 18.05 10.29 6.07
N GLY A 159 17.42 10.97 5.10
CA GLY A 159 18.03 12.09 4.38
C GLY A 159 18.48 13.21 5.31
N PHE A 160 17.62 13.62 6.24
CA PHE A 160 17.96 14.63 7.26
C PHE A 160 19.09 14.15 8.18
N CYS A 161 19.03 12.91 8.64
CA CYS A 161 20.06 12.31 9.50
C CYS A 161 21.44 12.35 8.82
N LEU A 162 21.52 11.93 7.56
CA LEU A 162 22.78 11.96 6.80
C LEU A 162 23.26 13.39 6.57
N PHE A 163 22.37 14.29 6.14
CA PHE A 163 22.73 15.68 5.85
C PHE A 163 23.27 16.41 7.09
N PHE A 164 22.55 16.36 8.21
CA PHE A 164 22.99 17.00 9.45
C PHE A 164 24.17 16.28 10.08
N GLY A 165 24.26 14.96 9.94
CA GLY A 165 25.40 14.17 10.42
C GLY A 165 26.70 14.54 9.72
N VAL A 166 26.68 14.60 8.38
CA VAL A 166 27.84 15.02 7.58
C VAL A 166 28.23 16.47 7.89
N ARG A 167 27.25 17.37 8.01
CA ARG A 167 27.51 18.78 8.32
C ARG A 167 28.09 18.98 9.72
N ALA A 168 27.60 18.25 10.71
CA ALA A 168 28.15 18.27 12.06
C ALA A 168 29.57 17.69 12.08
N ALA A 169 29.79 16.52 11.49
CA ALA A 169 31.09 15.87 11.42
C ALA A 169 32.15 16.75 10.71
N ALA A 170 31.80 17.37 9.58
CA ALA A 170 32.71 18.26 8.86
C ALA A 170 33.11 19.49 9.68
N LYS A 171 32.17 20.09 10.42
CA LYS A 171 32.46 21.23 11.31
C LYS A 171 33.32 20.82 12.50
N SER A 172 33.01 19.71 13.17
CA SER A 172 33.81 19.19 14.28
C SER A 172 35.23 18.82 13.82
N GLN A 173 35.38 18.25 12.63
CA GLN A 173 36.69 17.96 12.04
C GLN A 173 37.49 19.24 11.76
N LYS A 174 36.85 20.30 11.27
CA LYS A 174 37.51 21.59 11.04
C LYS A 174 38.02 22.20 12.35
N LEU A 175 37.18 22.23 13.38
CA LEU A 175 37.57 22.73 14.71
C LEU A 175 38.73 21.93 15.30
N TRP A 176 38.68 20.60 15.21
CA TRP A 176 39.76 19.74 15.68
C TRP A 176 41.08 19.98 14.92
N ARG A 177 41.02 20.22 13.60
CA ARG A 177 42.20 20.58 12.80
C ARG A 177 42.78 21.93 13.21
N GLU A 178 41.95 22.92 13.48
CA GLU A 178 42.38 24.24 13.94
C GLU A 178 43.06 24.15 15.32
N GLU A 179 42.43 23.46 16.28
CA GLU A 179 42.99 23.26 17.62
C GLU A 179 44.30 22.44 17.60
N SER A 180 44.35 21.38 16.80
CA SER A 180 45.58 20.58 16.65
C SER A 180 46.71 21.32 15.92
N ALA A 181 46.40 22.22 14.99
CA ALA A 181 47.38 23.10 14.37
C ALA A 181 47.95 24.10 15.39
N LEU A 182 47.11 24.72 16.22
CA LEU A 182 47.54 25.63 17.29
C LEU A 182 48.49 24.94 18.28
N LEU A 183 48.23 23.68 18.63
CA LEU A 183 49.14 22.90 19.47
C LEU A 183 50.49 22.64 18.77
N ARG A 184 50.48 22.33 17.48
CA ARG A 184 51.70 22.08 16.71
C ARG A 184 52.57 23.34 16.58
N ASP A 185 51.95 24.49 16.38
CA ASP A 185 52.65 25.78 16.23
C ASP A 185 53.15 26.35 17.57
N SER A 186 52.56 25.93 18.69
CA SER A 186 52.93 26.41 20.03
C SER A 186 54.33 25.97 20.51
N ARG A 187 55.03 25.09 19.77
CA ARG A 187 56.37 24.54 20.11
C ARG A 187 56.50 23.99 21.55
N LEU A 188 55.38 23.62 22.17
CA LEU A 188 55.38 22.91 23.44
C LEU A 188 55.98 21.52 23.23
N PRO A 189 56.84 21.01 24.13
CA PRO A 189 57.42 19.69 23.99
C PRO A 189 56.30 18.63 23.88
N PRO A 190 56.46 17.60 23.04
CA PRO A 190 55.48 16.52 22.98
C PRO A 190 55.37 15.86 24.36
N LEU A 191 54.13 15.66 24.81
CA LEU A 191 53.81 14.88 26.01
C LEU A 191 54.14 13.41 25.79
#